data_AF-E3G4S8-F1
#
_entry.id   AF-E3G4S8-F1
#
_cell.length_a   1.000
_cell.length_b   1.000
_cell.length_c   1.000
_cell.angle_alpha   90.00
_cell.angle_beta   90.00
_cell.angle_gamma   90.00
#
_symmetry.space_group_name_H-M   'P 1'
#
loop_
_entity.id
_entity.type
_entity.pdbx_description
1 polymer ?
#
loop_
_entity_poly.entity_id
_entity_poly.type
_entity_poly.pdbx_seq_one_letter_code
_entity_poly.pdbx_strand_id
1 'polypeptide(L)'
;MNQKNDLNVIKYSIIDFAHTQNLSASNLQDEWQSNYQSDWNENLRKDMHSLCLEMELFQKALLEEDRTTQIAALVVARVRAMNLRNFFDDMFEDIEKMAGSEEFLWPKIPEGYEIPKHYNDPKK
;
A
#
# COMPACT_ATOMS: atom_id res chain seq x y z
N MET A 1 -4.62 -2.93 21.44
CA MET A 1 -3.89 -1.71 21.00
C MET A 1 -4.54 -1.21 19.73
N ASN A 2 -4.86 0.09 19.66
CA ASN A 2 -5.65 0.75 18.61
C ASN A 2 -5.26 0.33 17.17
N GLN A 3 -6.17 -0.36 16.46
CA GLN A 3 -6.12 -0.57 15.01
C GLN A 3 -6.43 0.74 14.26
N LYS A 4 -5.50 1.70 14.28
CA LYS A 4 -5.60 2.90 13.41
C LYS A 4 -4.81 2.78 12.12
N ASN A 5 -3.93 1.79 12.00
CA ASN A 5 -3.03 1.58 10.84
C ASN A 5 -3.07 0.12 10.37
N ASP A 6 -4.25 -0.50 10.32
CA ASP A 6 -4.38 -1.87 9.83
C ASP A 6 -4.63 -1.85 8.32
N LEU A 7 -3.63 -2.26 7.53
CA LEU A 7 -3.75 -2.37 6.08
C LEU A 7 -4.82 -3.39 5.65
N ASN A 8 -5.26 -4.26 6.57
CA ASN A 8 -6.38 -5.17 6.32
C ASN A 8 -7.65 -4.41 5.93
N VAL A 9 -7.89 -3.22 6.48
CA VAL A 9 -9.08 -2.43 6.10
C VAL A 9 -9.05 -2.10 4.62
N ILE A 10 -7.88 -1.69 4.10
CA ILE A 10 -7.72 -1.37 2.68
C ILE A 10 -7.84 -2.65 1.85
N LYS A 11 -7.05 -3.67 2.19
CA LYS A 11 -7.02 -4.95 1.49
C LYS A 11 -8.41 -5.58 1.36
N TYR A 12 -9.14 -5.70 2.47
CA TYR A 12 -10.46 -6.32 2.46
C TYR A 12 -11.52 -5.44 1.80
N SER A 13 -11.40 -4.10 1.86
CA SER A 13 -12.31 -3.22 1.09
C SER A 13 -12.18 -3.45 -0.41
N ILE A 14 -10.95 -3.65 -0.91
CA ILE A 14 -10.71 -3.95 -2.32
C ILE A 14 -11.24 -5.34 -2.70
N ILE A 15 -10.96 -6.36 -1.88
CA ILE A 15 -11.46 -7.73 -2.11
C ILE A 15 -13.00 -7.77 -2.10
N ASP A 16 -13.62 -7.13 -1.11
CA ASP A 16 -15.08 -7.08 -0.98
C ASP A 16 -15.70 -6.38 -2.18
N PHE A 17 -15.11 -5.27 -2.64
CA PHE A 17 -15.52 -4.61 -3.88
C PHE A 17 -15.43 -5.56 -5.07
N ALA A 18 -14.29 -6.22 -5.28
CA ALA A 18 -14.11 -7.16 -6.39
C ALA A 18 -15.15 -8.31 -6.36
N HIS A 19 -15.50 -8.81 -5.18
CA HIS A 19 -16.58 -9.79 -5.03
C HIS A 19 -17.95 -9.23 -5.44
N THR A 20 -18.26 -7.96 -5.16
CA THR A 20 -19.51 -7.32 -5.65
C THR A 20 -19.58 -7.25 -7.18
N GLN A 21 -18.42 -7.26 -7.84
CA GLN A 21 -18.29 -7.27 -9.30
C GLN A 21 -18.20 -8.68 -9.89
N ASN A 22 -18.41 -9.73 -9.07
CA ASN A 22 -18.28 -11.15 -9.44
C ASN A 22 -16.87 -11.53 -9.94
N LEU A 23 -15.83 -10.79 -9.53
CA LEU A 23 -14.45 -11.14 -9.84
C LEU A 23 -13.98 -12.27 -8.92
N SER A 24 -13.32 -13.27 -9.49
CA SER A 24 -12.76 -14.39 -8.73
C SER A 24 -11.42 -14.01 -8.08
N ALA A 25 -10.98 -14.80 -7.10
CA ALA A 25 -9.65 -14.66 -6.51
C ALA A 25 -8.52 -14.81 -7.54
N SER A 26 -8.72 -15.58 -8.62
CA SER A 26 -7.76 -15.65 -9.73
C SER A 26 -7.75 -14.36 -10.57
N ASN A 27 -8.91 -13.73 -10.82
CA ASN A 27 -8.93 -12.43 -11.52
C ASN A 27 -8.17 -11.35 -10.73
N LEU A 28 -8.35 -11.33 -9.41
CA LEU A 28 -7.60 -10.44 -8.52
C LEU A 28 -6.09 -10.72 -8.55
N GLN A 29 -5.67 -11.96 -8.78
CA GLN A 29 -4.25 -12.30 -8.81
C GLN A 29 -3.58 -11.99 -10.16
N ASP A 30 -4.34 -12.08 -11.25
CA ASP A 30 -3.82 -11.98 -12.61
C ASP A 30 -3.99 -10.57 -13.22
N GLU A 31 -5.01 -9.82 -12.79
CA GLU A 31 -5.39 -8.54 -13.42
C GLU A 31 -5.22 -7.31 -12.53
N TRP A 32 -4.79 -7.51 -11.28
CA TRP A 32 -4.57 -6.46 -10.28
C TRP A 32 -3.13 -6.54 -9.77
N GLN A 33 -2.59 -5.42 -9.30
CA GLN A 33 -1.17 -5.29 -9.01
C GLN A 33 -0.79 -5.88 -7.64
N SER A 34 -1.64 -5.68 -6.64
CA SER A 34 -1.30 -6.08 -5.28
C SER A 34 -1.34 -7.59 -5.09
N ASN A 35 -0.42 -8.12 -4.26
CA ASN A 35 -0.49 -9.52 -3.83
C ASN A 35 -1.51 -9.71 -2.69
N TYR A 36 -2.74 -10.07 -3.04
CA TYR A 36 -3.82 -10.31 -2.08
C TYR A 36 -3.66 -11.59 -1.23
N GLN A 37 -2.74 -12.49 -1.58
CA GLN A 37 -2.45 -13.69 -0.77
C GLN A 37 -1.49 -13.39 0.39
N SER A 38 -0.74 -12.28 0.30
CA SER A 38 0.25 -11.90 1.30
C SER A 38 -0.35 -11.15 2.51
N ASP A 39 0.36 -11.15 3.64
CA ASP A 39 0.04 -10.30 4.79
C ASP A 39 0.66 -8.91 4.59
N TRP A 40 -0.20 -7.94 4.23
CA TRP A 40 0.23 -6.57 3.92
C TRP A 40 0.86 -5.86 5.12
N ASN A 41 0.37 -6.12 6.34
CA ASN A 41 0.93 -5.51 7.54
C ASN A 41 2.32 -6.08 7.85
N GLU A 42 2.51 -7.39 7.66
CA GLU A 42 3.83 -8.02 7.78
C GLU A 42 4.81 -7.47 6.75
N ASN A 43 4.39 -7.38 5.49
CA ASN A 43 5.24 -6.92 4.40
C ASN A 43 5.71 -5.49 4.64
N LEU A 44 4.78 -4.56 4.93
CA LEU A 44 5.13 -3.18 5.25
C LEU A 44 6.08 -3.11 6.46
N ARG A 45 5.79 -3.88 7.52
CA ARG A 45 6.64 -3.91 8.73
C ARG A 45 8.04 -4.40 8.42
N LYS A 46 8.18 -5.49 7.66
CA LYS A 46 9.47 -6.07 7.26
C LYS A 46 10.28 -5.12 6.39
N ASP A 47 9.67 -4.49 5.40
CA ASP A 47 10.36 -3.59 4.49
C ASP A 47 10.79 -2.30 5.19
N MET A 48 9.92 -1.74 6.04
CA MET A 48 10.27 -0.59 6.89
C MET A 48 11.40 -0.92 7.86
N HIS A 49 11.32 -2.07 8.55
CA HIS A 49 12.37 -2.50 9.47
C HIS A 49 13.71 -2.69 8.75
N SER A 50 13.68 -3.33 7.57
CA SER A 50 14.88 -3.53 6.75
C SER A 50 15.49 -2.20 6.32
N LEU A 51 14.68 -1.24 5.87
CA LEU A 51 15.18 0.10 5.54
C LEU A 51 15.82 0.78 6.75
N CYS A 52 15.18 0.72 7.92
CA CYS A 52 15.75 1.27 9.15
C CYS A 52 17.10 0.65 9.50
N LEU A 53 17.25 -0.67 9.42
CA LEU A 53 18.52 -1.35 9.70
C LEU A 53 19.65 -0.87 8.77
N GLU A 54 19.37 -0.69 7.47
CA GLU A 54 20.37 -0.16 6.53
C GLU A 54 20.76 1.29 6.88
N MET A 55 19.78 2.10 7.30
CA MET A 55 20.06 3.48 7.72
C MET A 55 20.81 3.56 9.06
N GLU A 56 20.59 2.61 9.97
CA GLU A 56 21.39 2.47 11.20
C GLU A 56 22.84 2.06 10.89
N LEU A 57 23.04 1.15 9.93
CA LEU A 57 24.38 0.79 9.44
C LEU A 57 25.09 2.00 8.83
N PHE A 58 24.37 2.77 8.00
CA PHE A 58 24.88 4.01 7.44
C PHE A 58 25.31 5.01 8.53
N GLN A 59 24.49 5.21 9.56
CA GLN A 59 24.81 6.09 10.69
C GLN A 59 26.04 5.64 11.45
N LYS A 60 26.20 4.34 11.71
CA LYS A 60 27.41 3.80 12.33
C LYS A 60 28.65 4.03 11.46
N ALA A 61 28.53 3.81 10.15
CA ALA A 61 29.61 4.03 9.20
C ALA A 61 29.99 5.52 9.04
N LEU A 62 29.08 6.46 9.32
CA LEU A 62 29.39 7.88 9.39
C LEU A 62 30.32 8.21 10.58
N LEU A 63 30.08 7.61 11.74
CA LEU A 63 30.89 7.85 12.95
C LEU A 63 32.34 7.35 12.80
N GLU A 64 32.52 6.28 12.03
CA GLU A 64 33.83 5.66 11.76
C GLU A 64 34.50 6.21 10.49
N GLU A 65 33.89 7.18 9.81
CA GLU A 65 34.34 7.71 8.51
C GLU A 65 34.53 6.65 7.40
N ASP A 66 33.91 5.46 7.55
CA ASP A 66 34.00 4.36 6.60
C ASP A 66 33.09 4.60 5.39
N ARG A 67 33.66 5.28 4.37
CA ARG A 67 32.97 5.60 3.12
C ARG A 67 32.51 4.37 2.33
N THR A 68 33.19 3.23 2.48
CA THR A 68 32.84 2.00 1.76
C THR A 68 31.55 1.42 2.34
N THR A 69 31.47 1.32 3.66
CA THR A 69 30.24 0.87 4.33
C THR A 69 29.11 1.88 4.15
N GLN A 70 29.39 3.18 4.16
CA GLN A 70 28.39 4.21 3.87
C GLN A 70 27.70 3.99 2.51
N ILE A 71 28.48 3.84 1.43
CA ILE A 71 27.90 3.65 0.09
C ILE A 71 27.22 2.28 -0.04
N ALA A 72 27.75 1.23 0.57
CA ALA A 72 27.12 -0.09 0.58
C ALA A 72 25.74 -0.04 1.24
N ALA A 73 25.64 0.56 2.43
CA ALA A 73 24.38 0.73 3.15
C ALA A 73 23.37 1.54 2.33
N LEU A 74 23.79 2.63 1.69
CA LEU A 74 22.90 3.45 0.84
C LEU A 74 22.41 2.69 -0.40
N VAL A 75 23.25 1.86 -1.03
CA VAL A 75 22.88 1.05 -2.20
C VAL A 75 21.83 -0.01 -1.83
N VAL A 76 21.87 -0.56 -0.62
CA VAL A 76 20.84 -1.49 -0.16
C VAL A 76 19.60 -0.74 0.31
N ALA A 77 19.76 0.36 1.06
CA ALA A 77 18.67 1.22 1.52
C ALA A 77 17.79 1.70 0.35
N ARG A 78 18.37 2.12 -0.78
CA ARG A 78 17.58 2.50 -1.97
C ARG A 78 16.71 1.36 -2.50
N VAL A 79 17.16 0.10 -2.41
CA VAL A 79 16.37 -1.06 -2.84
C VAL A 79 15.21 -1.29 -1.87
N ARG A 80 15.45 -1.18 -0.56
CA ARG A 80 14.38 -1.27 0.45
C ARG A 80 13.34 -0.16 0.29
N ALA A 81 13.78 1.07 0.02
CA ALA A 81 12.90 2.19 -0.26
C ALA A 81 12.10 1.99 -1.55
N MET A 82 12.72 1.41 -2.59
CA MET A 82 12.02 1.06 -3.83
C MET A 82 10.93 0.02 -3.61
N ASN A 83 11.17 -1.01 -2.78
CA ASN A 83 10.14 -1.99 -2.43
C ASN A 83 8.94 -1.34 -1.73
N LEU A 84 9.20 -0.45 -0.77
CA LEU A 84 8.14 0.32 -0.10
C LEU A 84 7.34 1.17 -1.09
N ARG A 85 8.03 1.85 -2.01
CA ARG A 85 7.37 2.63 -3.06
C ARG A 85 6.47 1.74 -3.91
N ASN A 86 7.01 0.65 -4.45
CA ASN A 86 6.25 -0.28 -5.28
C ASN A 86 5.03 -0.84 -4.53
N PHE A 87 5.16 -1.17 -3.24
CA PHE A 87 4.03 -1.62 -2.42
C PHE A 87 2.87 -0.61 -2.37
N PHE A 88 3.17 0.69 -2.30
CA PHE A 88 2.16 1.74 -2.34
C PHE A 88 1.68 2.05 -3.77
N ASP A 89 2.54 1.92 -4.77
CA ASP A 89 2.19 2.08 -6.18
C ASP A 89 1.19 0.98 -6.60
N ASP A 90 1.44 -0.29 -6.25
CA ASP A 90 0.53 -1.41 -6.53
C ASP A 90 -0.86 -1.19 -5.89
N MET A 91 -0.87 -0.71 -4.65
CA MET A 91 -2.11 -0.36 -3.94
C MET A 91 -2.84 0.81 -4.61
N PHE A 92 -2.10 1.82 -5.06
CA PHE A 92 -2.66 2.96 -5.78
C PHE A 92 -3.27 2.53 -7.11
N GLU A 93 -2.56 1.71 -7.91
CA GLU A 93 -3.04 1.23 -9.20
C GLU A 93 -4.34 0.43 -9.06
N ASP A 94 -4.46 -0.38 -8.00
CA ASP A 94 -5.69 -1.13 -7.72
C ASP A 94 -6.87 -0.23 -7.32
N ILE A 95 -6.62 0.80 -6.50
CA ILE A 95 -7.63 1.80 -6.15
C ILE A 95 -8.04 2.63 -7.38
N GLU A 96 -7.08 2.98 -8.23
CA GLU A 96 -7.34 3.72 -9.46
C GLU A 96 -8.16 2.87 -10.44
N LYS A 97 -7.85 1.58 -10.57
CA LYS A 97 -8.67 0.64 -11.34
C LYS A 97 -10.09 0.59 -10.81
N MET A 98 -10.27 0.49 -9.49
CA MET A 98 -11.60 0.54 -8.86
C MET A 98 -12.34 1.83 -9.20
N ALA A 99 -11.71 2.98 -9.10
CA ALA A 99 -12.38 4.28 -9.25
C ALA A 99 -12.62 4.68 -10.71
N GLY A 100 -11.71 4.31 -11.60
CA GLY A 100 -11.63 4.84 -12.97
C GLY A 100 -12.01 3.86 -14.08
N SER A 101 -12.07 2.55 -13.81
CA SER A 101 -12.42 1.58 -14.85
C SER A 101 -13.87 1.73 -15.31
N GLU A 102 -14.06 1.82 -16.63
CA GLU A 102 -15.39 1.82 -17.25
C GLU A 102 -16.15 0.50 -16.99
N GLU A 103 -15.43 -0.57 -16.63
CA GLU A 103 -15.98 -1.89 -16.30
C GLU A 103 -16.96 -1.84 -15.12
N PHE A 104 -16.75 -0.93 -14.18
CA PHE A 104 -17.52 -0.86 -12.94
C PHE A 104 -18.75 0.08 -13.01
N LEU A 105 -18.96 0.73 -14.17
CA LEU A 105 -20.18 1.49 -14.49
C LEU A 105 -20.61 2.48 -13.39
N TRP A 106 -19.66 3.23 -12.83
CA TRP A 106 -19.94 4.18 -11.77
C TRP A 106 -20.95 5.26 -12.18
N PRO A 107 -21.87 5.65 -11.28
CA PRO A 107 -22.77 6.76 -11.55
C PRO A 107 -21.99 8.08 -11.58
N LYS A 108 -22.50 9.04 -12.35
CA LYS A 108 -22.04 10.43 -12.22
C LYS A 108 -22.41 10.96 -10.84
N ILE A 109 -21.47 11.61 -10.17
CA ILE A 109 -21.74 12.29 -8.90
C ILE A 109 -22.66 13.50 -9.19
N PRO A 110 -23.86 13.57 -8.62
CA PRO A 110 -24.77 14.70 -8.83
C PRO A 110 -24.21 16.02 -8.27
N GLU A 111 -24.60 17.14 -8.87
CA GLU A 111 -24.30 18.46 -8.31
C GLU A 111 -24.95 18.62 -6.93
N GLY A 112 -24.18 19.07 -5.94
CA GLY A 112 -24.65 19.21 -4.55
C GLY A 112 -24.83 17.90 -3.80
N TYR A 113 -24.32 16.77 -4.30
CA TYR A 113 -24.34 15.50 -3.56
C TYR A 113 -23.60 15.64 -2.22
N GLU A 114 -24.28 15.23 -1.14
CA GLU A 114 -23.68 15.06 0.18
C GLU A 114 -23.70 13.59 0.58
N ILE A 115 -22.64 13.14 1.26
CA ILE A 115 -22.60 11.80 1.85
C ILE A 115 -23.77 11.65 2.84
N PRO A 116 -24.61 10.62 2.69
CA PRO A 116 -25.74 10.40 3.58
C PRO A 116 -25.33 10.24 5.05
N LYS A 117 -26.10 10.86 5.96
CA LYS A 117 -25.79 10.92 7.40
C LYS A 117 -25.66 9.55 8.07
N HIS A 118 -26.38 8.54 7.59
CA HIS A 118 -26.36 7.19 8.18
C HIS A 118 -25.01 6.47 8.01
N TYR A 119 -24.12 6.97 7.15
CA TYR A 119 -22.76 6.45 7.02
C TYR A 119 -21.80 6.95 8.11
N ASN A 120 -22.23 7.87 8.99
CA ASN A 120 -21.42 8.42 10.09
C ASN A 120 -20.01 8.84 9.64
N ASP A 121 -19.93 9.60 8.54
CA ASP A 121 -18.66 10.02 7.97
C ASP A 121 -17.78 10.67 9.04
N PRO A 122 -16.64 10.06 9.42
CA PRO A 122 -15.80 10.56 10.51
C PRO A 122 -15.12 11.89 10.18
N LYS A 123 -15.23 12.38 8.94
CA LYS A 123 -14.69 13.67 8.49
C LYS A 123 -15.70 14.82 8.57
N LYS A 124 -16.97 14.55 8.90
CA LYS A 124 -18.02 15.56 9.13
C LYS A 124 -18.42 15.66 10.60
#